data_AF-A0A9W4HSR9-F1
#
_entry.id   AF-A0A9W4HSR9-F1
#
_cell.length_a   1.000
_cell.length_b   1.000
_cell.length_c   1.000
_cell.angle_alpha   90.00
_cell.angle_beta   90.00
_cell.angle_gamma   90.00
#
_symmetry.space_group_name_H-M   'P 1'
#
loop_
_entity.id
_entity.type
_entity.pdbx_description
1 polymer ?
#
loop_
_entity_poly.entity_id
_entity_poly.type
_entity_poly.pdbx_seq_one_letter_code
_entity_poly.pdbx_strand_id
1 'polypeptide(L)'
;MRPMPRWITALATLPGTDVVLSGSWDGFIRAWRVSEDKKTLIALGPIGAGLPGTVTPPDTPSQQLKQTLALDAIPAADEKEPEPLIKGVINDIAVFERRPESDMPGAESKKSETEQESRGLSIVAAVGKEHRLARWKCFTNNFHEGPTSGGRNCAVVFEVPFATNDTVKADV
;
A
#
# COMPACT_ATOMS: atom_id res chain seq x y z
N MET A 1 -23.47 9.02 5.20
CA MET A 1 -22.83 10.05 4.33
C MET A 1 -22.23 9.35 3.13
N ARG A 2 -22.24 9.96 1.94
CA ARG A 2 -21.62 9.35 0.74
C ARG A 2 -20.08 9.40 0.86
N PRO A 3 -19.35 8.30 0.58
CA PRO A 3 -17.90 8.35 0.51
C PRO A 3 -17.45 9.36 -0.56
N MET A 4 -16.58 10.30 -0.19
CA MET A 4 -15.99 11.21 -1.16
C MET A 4 -14.75 10.56 -1.77
N PRO A 5 -14.53 10.66 -3.10
CA PRO A 5 -13.36 10.09 -3.73
C PRO A 5 -12.09 10.72 -3.14
N ARG A 6 -11.18 9.86 -2.67
CA ARG A 6 -9.89 10.27 -2.12
C ARG A 6 -8.84 10.23 -3.22
N TRP A 7 -8.29 11.39 -3.53
CA TRP A 7 -7.31 11.58 -4.60
C TRP A 7 -5.94 11.04 -4.23
N ILE A 8 -5.20 10.60 -5.25
CA ILE A 8 -3.84 10.08 -5.13
C ILE A 8 -2.89 11.24 -4.83
N THR A 9 -2.07 11.07 -3.80
CA THR A 9 -1.15 12.09 -3.29
C THR A 9 0.31 11.75 -3.53
N ALA A 10 0.62 10.46 -3.68
CA ALA A 10 1.95 9.97 -3.99
C ALA A 10 1.87 8.81 -4.99
N LEU A 11 2.85 8.73 -5.88
CA LEU A 11 3.01 7.67 -6.85
C LEU A 11 4.50 7.30 -6.92
N ALA A 12 4.77 6.01 -6.99
CA ALA A 12 6.12 5.50 -7.22
C ALA A 12 6.07 4.31 -8.16
N THR A 13 7.13 4.11 -8.93
CA THR A 13 7.31 2.95 -9.79
C THR A 13 8.69 2.39 -9.54
N LEU A 14 8.85 1.07 -9.73
CA LEU A 14 10.14 0.42 -9.66
C LEU A 14 10.68 0.26 -11.09
N PRO A 15 11.78 0.95 -11.46
CA PRO A 15 12.32 0.89 -12.81
C PRO A 15 12.67 -0.54 -13.23
N GLY A 16 12.34 -0.90 -14.48
CA GLY A 16 12.60 -2.24 -15.01
C GLY A 16 11.58 -3.31 -14.58
N THR A 17 10.53 -2.95 -13.85
CA THR A 17 9.45 -3.85 -13.46
C THR A 17 8.09 -3.35 -13.93
N ASP A 18 7.07 -4.20 -13.76
CA ASP A 18 5.66 -3.91 -14.01
C ASP A 18 4.93 -3.42 -12.76
N VAL A 19 5.63 -3.04 -11.69
CA VAL A 19 5.01 -2.65 -10.41
C VAL A 19 4.88 -1.13 -10.27
N VAL A 20 3.67 -0.69 -9.92
CA VAL A 20 3.32 0.70 -9.61
C VAL A 20 2.72 0.76 -8.21
N LEU A 21 3.14 1.73 -7.42
CA LEU A 21 2.59 2.02 -6.10
C LEU A 21 1.86 3.35 -6.11
N SER A 22 0.71 3.39 -5.43
CA SER A 22 -0.07 4.61 -5.23
C SER A 22 -0.39 4.82 -3.75
N GLY A 23 -0.17 6.03 -3.26
CA GLY A 23 -0.57 6.47 -1.93
C GLY A 23 -1.67 7.51 -2.00
N SER A 24 -2.61 7.44 -1.06
CA SER A 24 -3.66 8.43 -0.88
C SER A 24 -3.68 8.90 0.59
N TRP A 25 -4.55 9.85 0.89
CA TRP A 25 -4.81 10.27 2.27
C TRP A 25 -5.83 9.38 2.98
N ASP A 26 -6.17 8.24 2.40
CA ASP A 26 -6.96 7.18 3.03
C ASP A 26 -6.15 6.29 3.97
N GLY A 27 -4.82 6.48 4.01
CA GLY A 27 -3.93 5.70 4.86
C GLY A 27 -3.49 4.37 4.25
N PHE A 28 -3.72 4.15 2.95
CA PHE A 28 -3.29 2.96 2.24
C PHE A 28 -2.29 3.27 1.14
N ILE A 29 -1.28 2.40 1.04
CA ILE A 29 -0.44 2.27 -0.16
C ILE A 29 -0.98 1.07 -0.91
N ARG A 30 -1.35 1.24 -2.18
CA ARG A 30 -1.82 0.15 -3.04
C ARG A 30 -0.76 -0.16 -4.08
N ALA A 31 -0.58 -1.45 -4.33
CA ALA A 31 0.25 -1.94 -5.41
C ALA A 31 -0.61 -2.34 -6.62
N TRP A 32 -0.05 -2.07 -7.79
CA TRP A 32 -0.63 -2.34 -9.08
C TRP A 32 0.41 -3.01 -9.96
N ARG A 33 -0.02 -3.96 -10.78
CA ARG A 33 0.80 -4.60 -11.81
C ARG A 33 0.35 -4.10 -13.17
N VAL A 34 1.29 -3.70 -14.01
CA VAL A 34 1.05 -3.39 -15.41
C VAL A 34 0.84 -4.71 -16.16
N SER A 35 -0.22 -4.82 -16.95
CA SER A 35 -0.45 -6.00 -17.79
C SER A 35 0.68 -6.20 -18.80
N GLU A 36 0.83 -7.43 -19.30
CA GLU A 36 1.87 -7.76 -20.28
C GLU A 36 1.75 -6.94 -21.58
N ASP A 37 0.51 -6.61 -21.97
CA ASP A 37 0.22 -5.72 -23.10
C ASP A 37 0.48 -4.22 -22.81
N LYS A 38 0.86 -3.89 -21.57
CA LYS A 38 1.14 -2.54 -21.04
C LYS A 38 0.00 -1.52 -21.17
N LYS A 39 -1.25 -2.00 -21.29
CA LYS A 39 -2.43 -1.15 -21.50
C LYS A 39 -3.33 -1.05 -20.28
N THR A 40 -3.18 -1.96 -19.32
CA THR A 40 -4.08 -2.04 -18.16
C THR A 40 -3.28 -2.15 -16.86
N LEU A 41 -3.86 -1.64 -15.77
CA LEU A 41 -3.35 -1.82 -14.42
C LEU A 41 -4.21 -2.83 -13.68
N ILE A 42 -3.57 -3.86 -13.15
CA ILE A 42 -4.18 -4.94 -12.38
C ILE A 42 -3.89 -4.66 -10.91
N ALA A 43 -4.94 -4.55 -10.08
CA ALA A 43 -4.78 -4.33 -8.65
C ALA A 43 -4.15 -5.56 -7.97
N LEU A 44 -3.03 -5.35 -7.26
CA LEU A 44 -2.41 -6.39 -6.41
C LEU A 44 -2.92 -6.31 -4.96
N GLY A 45 -3.40 -5.13 -4.55
CA GLY A 45 -3.98 -4.90 -3.22
C GLY A 45 -3.19 -3.89 -2.38
N PRO A 46 -3.67 -3.60 -1.16
CA PRO A 46 -2.99 -2.72 -0.22
C PRO A 46 -1.76 -3.40 0.42
N ILE A 47 -0.65 -2.66 0.51
CA ILE A 47 0.58 -3.10 1.17
C ILE A 47 0.41 -3.03 2.69
N GLY A 48 0.80 -4.10 3.39
CA GLY A 48 0.71 -4.18 4.84
C GLY A 48 -0.67 -4.56 5.39
N ALA A 49 -1.63 -4.86 4.52
CA ALA A 49 -2.81 -5.64 4.93
C ALA A 49 -2.36 -7.09 5.14
N GLY A 50 -2.60 -7.63 6.34
CA GLY A 50 -2.28 -9.03 6.64
C GLY A 50 -2.94 -10.01 5.66
N LEU A 51 -2.48 -11.27 5.69
CA LEU A 51 -2.88 -12.40 4.84
C LEU A 51 -4.34 -12.37 4.32
N PRO A 52 -4.57 -12.86 3.09
CA PRO A 52 -5.80 -12.68 2.33
C PRO A 52 -6.99 -13.46 2.93
N GLY A 53 -7.57 -12.93 4.00
CA GLY A 53 -8.85 -13.38 4.54
C GLY A 53 -10.00 -12.40 4.29
N THR A 54 -9.71 -11.13 3.98
CA THR A 54 -10.74 -10.07 4.00
C THR A 54 -10.54 -8.94 3.00
N VAL A 55 -9.64 -9.06 2.02
CA VAL A 55 -9.51 -8.03 0.97
C VAL A 55 -10.51 -8.32 -0.14
N THR A 56 -11.75 -7.85 0.04
CA THR A 56 -12.63 -7.58 -1.11
C THR A 56 -11.87 -6.65 -2.07
N PRO A 57 -11.80 -6.96 -3.37
CA PRO A 57 -11.10 -6.12 -4.33
C PRO A 57 -11.69 -4.70 -4.29
N PRO A 58 -10.87 -3.64 -4.33
CA PRO A 58 -11.37 -2.28 -4.26
C PRO A 58 -12.37 -2.03 -5.39
N ASP A 59 -13.49 -1.42 -5.01
CA ASP A 59 -14.68 -1.15 -5.82
C ASP A 59 -14.34 -0.79 -7.27
N THR A 60 -14.48 -1.79 -8.13
CA THR A 60 -14.54 -1.57 -9.56
C THR A 60 -15.80 -0.72 -9.81
N PRO A 61 -15.81 0.27 -10.73
CA PRO A 61 -17.01 1.07 -11.03
C PRO A 61 -18.25 0.20 -11.36
N SER A 62 -18.02 -1.04 -11.81
CA SER A 62 -19.01 -2.08 -12.04
C SER A 62 -19.72 -2.58 -10.77
N GLN A 63 -19.08 -2.58 -9.59
CA GLN A 63 -19.71 -2.95 -8.33
C GLN A 63 -20.59 -1.83 -7.78
N GLN A 64 -20.16 -0.58 -7.90
CA GLN A 64 -21.01 0.58 -7.57
C GLN A 64 -22.29 0.61 -8.42
N LEU A 65 -22.19 0.28 -9.71
CA LEU A 65 -23.36 0.15 -10.59
C LEU A 65 -24.31 -0.97 -10.14
N LYS A 66 -23.77 -2.13 -9.75
CA LYS A 66 -24.56 -3.25 -9.20
C LYS A 66 -25.24 -2.88 -7.89
N GLN A 67 -24.57 -2.12 -7.03
CA GLN A 67 -25.12 -1.62 -5.76
C GLN A 67 -26.23 -0.59 -5.99
N THR A 68 -26.09 0.30 -6.99
CA THR A 68 -27.15 1.25 -7.35
C THR A 68 -28.38 0.60 -7.99
N LEU A 69 -28.24 -0.59 -8.55
CA LEU A 69 -29.35 -1.38 -9.12
C LEU A 69 -30.06 -2.24 -8.05
N ALA A 70 -29.42 -2.51 -6.92
CA ALA A 70 -29.98 -3.26 -5.81
C ALA A 70 -30.66 -2.33 -4.78
N LEU A 71 -31.75 -1.68 -5.18
CA LEU A 71 -32.49 -0.71 -4.35
C LEU A 71 -33.30 -1.34 -3.19
N ASP A 72 -33.38 -2.68 -3.09
CA ASP A 72 -34.28 -3.38 -2.15
C ASP A 72 -33.58 -4.39 -1.20
N ALA A 73 -32.26 -4.32 -1.01
CA ALA A 73 -31.58 -5.22 -0.07
C ALA A 73 -31.44 -4.59 1.34
N ILE A 74 -31.91 -5.35 2.33
CA ILE A 74 -31.79 -5.16 3.80
C ILE A 74 -30.42 -4.57 4.18
N PRO A 75 -30.31 -3.63 5.15
CA PRO A 75 -29.02 -3.02 5.50
C PRO A 75 -28.05 -4.10 5.94
N ALA A 76 -27.04 -4.35 5.09
CA ALA A 76 -25.90 -5.19 5.42
C ALA A 76 -25.24 -4.59 6.66
N ALA A 77 -24.93 -5.45 7.63
CA ALA A 77 -24.20 -5.10 8.84
C ALA A 77 -22.94 -4.29 8.48
N ASP A 78 -22.61 -3.28 9.29
CA ASP A 78 -21.44 -2.41 9.12
C ASP A 78 -20.18 -3.24 8.82
N GLU A 79 -19.83 -3.36 7.54
CA GLU A 79 -18.53 -3.84 7.11
C GLU A 79 -17.53 -2.77 7.54
N LYS A 80 -16.91 -2.96 8.71
CA LYS A 80 -15.80 -2.14 9.16
C LYS A 80 -14.71 -2.23 8.11
N GLU A 81 -14.58 -1.16 7.32
CA GLU A 81 -13.46 -0.97 6.41
C GLU A 81 -12.15 -1.30 7.14
N PRO A 82 -11.22 -2.01 6.48
CA PRO A 82 -9.95 -2.37 7.11
C PRO A 82 -9.32 -1.11 7.69
N GLU A 83 -8.89 -1.17 8.96
CA GLU A 83 -8.23 -0.02 9.55
C GLU A 83 -6.90 0.23 8.83
N PRO A 84 -6.64 1.46 8.34
CA PRO A 84 -5.40 1.75 7.64
C PRO A 84 -4.24 1.65 8.62
N LEU A 85 -3.22 0.89 8.22
CA LEU A 85 -1.97 0.79 8.96
C LEU A 85 -1.30 2.17 9.09
N ILE A 86 -1.42 3.00 8.05
CA ILE A 86 -0.81 4.32 7.98
C ILE A 86 -1.85 5.38 8.35
N LYS A 87 -1.59 6.11 9.44
CA LYS A 87 -2.46 7.20 9.89
C LYS A 87 -1.90 8.55 9.45
N GLY A 88 -2.31 9.03 8.28
CA GLY A 88 -1.96 10.35 7.76
C GLY A 88 -2.09 10.45 6.24
N VAL A 89 -1.63 11.58 5.70
CA VAL A 89 -1.52 11.84 4.26
C VAL A 89 -0.19 11.30 3.76
N ILE A 90 -0.22 10.44 2.74
CA ILE A 90 1.00 9.93 2.10
C ILE A 90 1.50 10.99 1.13
N ASN A 91 2.59 11.68 1.47
CA ASN A 91 3.13 12.78 0.67
C ASN A 91 4.15 12.33 -0.37
N ASP A 92 4.85 11.23 -0.10
CA ASP A 92 5.84 10.68 -1.02
C ASP A 92 6.03 9.19 -0.78
N ILE A 93 6.46 8.48 -1.82
CA ILE A 93 6.80 7.05 -1.77
C ILE A 93 8.14 6.88 -2.48
N ALA A 94 9.11 6.29 -1.79
CA ALA A 94 10.37 5.86 -2.36
C ALA A 94 10.44 4.33 -2.33
N VAL A 95 10.97 3.75 -3.39
CA VAL A 95 11.09 2.30 -3.54
C VAL A 95 12.52 1.98 -3.94
N PHE A 96 13.16 1.05 -3.24
CA PHE A 96 14.47 0.57 -3.61
C PHE A 96 14.61 -0.93 -3.36
N GLU A 97 15.34 -1.59 -4.24
CA GLU A 97 15.72 -2.98 -4.07
C GLU A 97 16.87 -3.07 -3.07
N ARG A 98 16.69 -3.89 -2.03
CA ARG A 98 17.75 -4.17 -1.07
C ARG A 98 18.68 -5.22 -1.67
N ARG A 99 19.86 -4.78 -2.08
CA ARG A 99 20.96 -5.68 -2.41
C ARG A 99 21.71 -6.09 -1.14
N PRO A 100 22.22 -7.34 -1.09
CA PRO A 100 23.11 -7.76 -0.03
C PRO A 100 24.31 -6.82 0.07
N GLU A 101 24.81 -6.59 1.28
CA GLU A 101 25.89 -5.62 1.54
C GLU A 101 27.21 -6.06 0.88
N SER A 102 27.33 -7.36 0.60
CA SER A 102 28.40 -7.97 -0.19
C SER A 102 28.49 -7.48 -1.65
N ASP A 103 27.40 -6.96 -2.25
CA ASP A 103 27.36 -6.48 -3.64
C ASP A 103 27.62 -4.96 -3.77
N MET A 104 27.82 -4.23 -2.66
CA MET A 104 28.06 -2.77 -2.67
C MET A 104 29.54 -2.44 -2.91
N PRO A 105 29.87 -1.53 -3.85
CA PRO A 105 31.25 -1.13 -4.09
C PRO A 105 31.80 -0.33 -2.90
N GLY A 106 32.71 -0.94 -2.13
CA GLY A 106 33.38 -0.32 -0.97
C GLY A 106 33.01 -0.89 0.40
N ALA A 107 32.14 -1.91 0.48
CA ALA A 107 31.84 -2.58 1.73
C ALA A 107 33.00 -3.52 2.14
N GLU A 108 33.64 -3.25 3.28
CA GLU A 108 34.57 -4.18 3.91
C GLU A 108 33.79 -5.44 4.32
N SER A 109 34.23 -6.60 3.82
CA SER A 109 33.61 -7.90 4.08
C SER A 109 33.77 -8.31 5.55
N LYS A 110 32.94 -7.76 6.44
CA LYS A 110 32.76 -8.32 7.77
C LYS A 110 31.99 -9.62 7.59
N LYS A 111 32.70 -10.74 7.73
CA LYS A 111 32.10 -12.08 7.90
C LYS A 111 31.28 -12.09 9.20
N SER A 112 30.07 -11.55 9.17
CA SER A 112 29.04 -11.96 10.12
C SER A 112 28.43 -13.23 9.55
N GLU A 113 28.92 -14.36 10.04
CA GLU A 113 28.18 -15.62 9.96
C GLU A 113 26.81 -15.40 10.61
N THR A 114 25.76 -15.95 9.97
CA THR A 114 24.38 -15.99 10.47
C THR A 114 23.53 -14.74 10.20
N GLU A 115 23.04 -14.61 8.95
CA GLU A 115 21.64 -14.31 8.60
C GLU A 115 21.57 -14.30 7.06
N GLN A 116 20.67 -15.08 6.46
CA GLN A 116 20.42 -15.03 5.01
C GLN A 116 20.07 -13.59 4.65
N GLU A 117 20.96 -12.88 3.94
CA GLU A 117 20.69 -11.53 3.45
C GLU A 117 19.44 -11.58 2.57
N SER A 118 18.30 -11.18 3.13
CA SER A 118 17.01 -11.26 2.48
C SER A 118 16.96 -10.24 1.35
N ARG A 119 17.06 -10.75 0.12
CA ARG A 119 16.76 -9.94 -1.08
C ARG A 119 15.28 -9.59 -1.05
N GLY A 120 15.00 -8.31 -1.19
CA GLY A 120 13.64 -7.82 -1.10
C GLY A 120 13.51 -6.37 -1.53
N LEU A 121 12.26 -5.91 -1.54
CA LEU A 121 11.90 -4.55 -1.88
C LEU A 121 11.66 -3.76 -0.59
N SER A 122 12.35 -2.63 -0.44
CA SER A 122 12.07 -1.67 0.63
C SER A 122 11.22 -0.54 0.07
N ILE A 123 10.06 -0.32 0.68
CA ILE A 123 9.12 0.73 0.33
C ILE A 123 9.05 1.70 1.50
N VAL A 124 9.42 2.94 1.27
CA VAL A 124 9.39 4.01 2.27
C VAL A 124 8.31 5.00 1.90
N ALA A 125 7.37 5.23 2.81
CA ALA A 125 6.33 6.23 2.65
C ALA A 125 6.54 7.40 3.62
N ALA A 126 6.59 8.61 3.08
CA ALA A 126 6.60 9.84 3.85
C ALA A 126 5.16 10.21 4.20
N VAL A 127 4.83 10.23 5.49
CA VAL A 127 3.48 10.45 6.01
C VAL A 127 3.44 11.76 6.77
N GLY A 128 2.45 12.59 6.46
CA GLY A 128 2.22 13.86 7.12
C GLY A 128 0.79 14.04 7.62
N LYS A 129 0.58 15.04 8.46
CA LYS A 129 -0.77 15.49 8.87
C LYS A 129 -1.50 16.31 7.79
N GLU A 130 -0.77 16.80 6.81
CA GLU A 130 -1.24 17.67 5.72
C GLU A 130 -0.51 17.34 4.41
N HIS A 131 -1.01 17.87 3.29
CA HIS A 131 -0.42 17.66 1.96
C HIS A 131 0.91 18.41 1.79
N ARG A 132 1.75 17.92 0.88
CA ARG A 132 3.08 18.49 0.57
C ARG A 132 3.07 19.98 0.21
N LEU A 133 2.04 20.44 -0.51
CA LEU A 133 1.96 21.81 -1.05
C LEU A 133 0.89 22.67 -0.36
N ALA A 134 0.14 22.13 0.59
CA ALA A 134 -0.96 22.85 1.21
C ALA A 134 -1.31 22.30 2.59
N ARG A 135 -1.75 23.18 3.49
CA ARG A 135 -2.17 22.85 4.86
C ARG A 135 -3.60 22.35 4.95
N TRP A 136 -3.99 21.49 4.02
CA TRP A 136 -5.33 20.88 4.00
C TRP A 136 -5.35 19.66 4.92
N LYS A 137 -6.19 19.73 5.97
CA LYS A 137 -6.40 18.63 6.92
C LYS A 137 -7.42 17.63 6.38
N CYS A 138 -7.13 17.02 5.24
CA CYS A 138 -8.03 16.04 4.62
C CYS A 138 -8.16 14.77 5.47
N PHE A 139 -7.09 14.33 6.14
CA PHE A 139 -7.09 13.10 6.92
C PHE A 139 -8.12 13.08 8.06
N THR A 140 -8.45 14.24 8.66
CA THR A 140 -9.50 14.31 9.69
C THR A 140 -10.89 13.99 9.14
N ASN A 141 -11.10 14.12 7.83
CA ASN A 141 -12.36 13.79 7.17
C ASN A 141 -12.55 12.28 6.98
N ASN A 142 -11.56 11.46 7.38
CA ASN A 142 -11.71 10.01 7.40
C ASN A 142 -12.44 9.50 8.64
N PHE A 143 -12.83 10.38 9.57
CA PHE A 143 -13.57 10.03 10.80
C PHE A 143 -12.91 8.91 11.62
N HIS A 144 -11.58 8.76 11.54
CA HIS A 144 -10.87 7.80 12.39
C HIS A 144 -10.96 8.23 13.85
N GLU A 145 -11.56 7.38 14.67
CA GLU A 145 -11.59 7.54 16.11
C GLU A 145 -10.25 7.10 16.73
N GLY A 146 -9.73 7.88 17.68
CA GLY A 146 -8.50 7.55 18.42
C GLY A 146 -7.53 8.72 18.60
N PRO A 147 -6.41 8.52 19.32
CA PRO A 147 -5.46 9.58 19.69
C PRO A 147 -4.74 10.21 18.49
N THR A 148 -4.81 9.58 17.32
CA THR A 148 -4.14 10.03 16.08
C THR A 148 -5.13 10.29 14.95
N SER A 149 -6.33 10.77 15.29
CA SER A 149 -7.39 11.16 14.35
C SER A 149 -6.96 12.22 13.34
N GLY A 150 -5.97 13.07 13.68
CA GLY A 150 -5.36 14.06 12.79
C GLY A 150 -4.17 13.56 11.96
N GLY A 151 -3.86 12.27 12.01
CA GLY A 151 -2.67 11.69 11.39
C GLY A 151 -1.38 11.94 12.18
N ARG A 152 -0.28 11.33 11.73
CA ARG A 152 1.06 11.45 12.30
C ARG A 152 2.06 11.89 11.24
N ASN A 153 3.06 12.67 11.65
CA ASN A 153 4.23 12.95 10.84
C ASN A 153 5.24 11.84 11.11
N CYS A 154 5.51 10.99 10.13
CA CYS A 154 6.48 9.90 10.25
C CYS A 154 6.93 9.41 8.87
N ALA A 155 8.00 8.62 8.86
CA ALA A 155 8.30 7.74 7.73
C ALA A 155 7.84 6.33 8.11
N VAL A 156 7.17 5.64 7.20
CA VAL A 156 6.78 4.23 7.36
C VAL A 156 7.60 3.42 6.38
N VAL A 157 8.26 2.37 6.86
CA VAL A 157 9.08 1.47 6.04
C VAL A 157 8.40 0.11 6.00
N PHE A 158 8.19 -0.39 4.79
CA PHE A 158 7.74 -1.74 4.52
C PHE A 158 8.87 -2.52 3.87
N GLU A 159 9.11 -3.73 4.35
CA GLU A 159 10.01 -4.67 3.71
C GLU A 159 9.20 -5.81 3.13
N VAL A 160 9.36 -6.03 1.83
CA VAL A 160 8.71 -7.11 1.10
C VAL A 160 9.81 -8.08 0.66
N PRO A 161 9.98 -9.22 1.35
CA PRO A 161 10.95 -10.22 0.92
C PRO A 161 10.52 -10.82 -0.42
N PHE A 162 11.47 -11.13 -1.29
CA PHE A 162 11.14 -11.91 -2.48
C PHE A 162 10.81 -13.35 -2.08
N ALA A 163 9.72 -13.88 -2.64
CA ALA A 163 9.39 -15.28 -2.43
C ALA A 163 10.49 -16.15 -3.05
N THR A 164 11.21 -16.92 -2.24
CA THR A 164 12.03 -18.02 -2.72
C THR A 164 11.09 -19.13 -3.20
N ASN A 165 11.32 -19.66 -4.41
CA ASN A 165 10.45 -20.62 -5.11
C ASN A 165 10.05 -21.90 -4.33
N ASP A 166 10.60 -22.14 -3.14
CA ASP A 166 10.26 -23.28 -2.28
C ASP A 166 8.94 -23.11 -1.51
N THR A 167 8.45 -21.88 -1.31
CA THR A 167 7.22 -21.64 -0.52
C THR A 167 5.93 -21.80 -1.33
N VAL A 168 5.97 -21.71 -2.66
CA VAL A 168 4.78 -21.82 -3.53
C VAL A 168 4.29 -23.27 -3.66
N LYS A 169 5.10 -24.27 -3.30
CA LYS A 169 4.72 -25.70 -3.36
C LYS A 169 4.01 -26.22 -2.11
N ALA A 170 3.93 -25.44 -1.03
CA ALA A 170 3.33 -25.91 0.23
C ALA A 170 1.80 -25.72 0.30
N ASP A 171 1.23 -24.91 -0.58
CA ASP A 171 -0.20 -24.52 -0.54
C ASP A 171 -1.02 -25.06 -1.76
N VAL A 172 -0.67 -26.25 -2.28
CA VAL A 172 -1.48 -26.98 -3.28
C VAL A 172 -1.93 -28.33 -2.74
#